data_AF-A0A2V9MZM6-F1
#
_entry.id   AF-A0A2V9MZM6-F1
#
_cell.length_a   1.000
_cell.length_b   1.000
_cell.length_c   1.000
_cell.angle_alpha   90.00
_cell.angle_beta   90.00
_cell.angle_gamma   90.00
#
_symmetry.space_group_name_H-M   'P 1'
#
loop_
_entity.id
_entity.type
_entity.pdbx_description
1 polymer ?
#
loop_
_entity_poly.entity_id
_entity_poly.type
_entity_poly.pdbx_seq_one_letter_code
_entity_poly.pdbx_strand_id
1 'polypeptide(L)'
;MKCRGIALVFGVTLAFAGRPVPNILVSSYISDLDTNGTAYSIQSDSQAGPTHGVVGEYDNALQGVTSIFTANTYNQEPPGDWQLDLLSSTVRTMRLTLSSVNAIPAGQPGYTVPPNPPFQGTDNLVSKFEEKCTGILLDMGTMNKVGQTIICPAIFRFNWGSTYYRVYMTGSFGGYNETSQVQIQCNSLGSNSLCSDWFVDPVPVVNPDGTVTSGRAVGRLATPGRKAEINAGDYYMTFHVHITRP
;
A
#
# COMPACT_ATOMS: atom_id res chain seq x y z
N MET A 1 -15.16 8.13 72.00
CA MET A 1 -14.67 7.39 70.81
C MET A 1 -14.45 8.40 69.70
N LYS A 2 -13.23 8.55 69.19
CA LYS A 2 -12.87 9.52 68.14
C LYS A 2 -13.01 8.86 66.77
N CYS A 3 -14.06 9.21 66.01
CA CYS A 3 -14.17 8.82 64.60
C CYS A 3 -13.23 9.69 63.76
N ARG A 4 -12.21 9.07 63.17
CA ARG A 4 -11.36 9.68 62.13
C ARG A 4 -11.99 9.40 60.77
N GLY A 5 -12.53 10.43 60.13
CA GLY A 5 -13.04 10.36 58.76
C GLY A 5 -11.88 10.35 57.77
N ILE A 6 -11.83 9.31 56.92
CA ILE A 6 -10.94 9.22 55.77
C ILE A 6 -11.59 10.02 54.64
N ALA A 7 -10.96 11.12 54.23
CA ALA A 7 -11.36 11.87 53.05
C ALA A 7 -10.76 11.19 51.81
N LEU A 8 -11.63 10.59 50.98
CA LEU A 8 -11.27 9.99 49.71
C LEU A 8 -11.32 11.08 48.63
N VAL A 9 -10.16 11.55 48.18
CA VAL A 9 -10.06 12.54 47.11
C VAL A 9 -10.18 11.81 45.76
N PHE A 10 -11.34 11.94 45.12
CA PHE A 10 -11.51 11.54 43.72
C PHE A 10 -10.87 12.60 42.82
N GLY A 11 -9.66 12.34 42.35
CA GLY A 11 -9.05 13.09 41.26
C GLY A 11 -9.79 12.78 39.96
N VAL A 12 -10.62 13.71 39.48
CA VAL A 12 -11.22 13.65 38.15
C VAL A 12 -10.13 14.03 37.15
N THR A 13 -9.52 13.04 36.50
CA THR A 13 -8.72 13.30 35.29
C THR A 13 -9.69 13.65 34.16
N LEU A 14 -9.76 14.94 33.84
CA LEU A 14 -10.35 15.39 32.59
C LEU A 14 -9.45 14.94 31.44
N ALA A 15 -9.77 13.78 30.85
CA ALA A 15 -9.21 13.40 29.57
C ALA A 15 -9.80 14.33 28.51
N PHE A 16 -9.05 15.36 28.13
CA PHE A 16 -9.37 16.14 26.94
C PHE A 16 -9.17 15.22 25.73
N ALA A 17 -10.27 14.75 25.14
CA ALA A 17 -10.23 14.10 23.85
C ALA A 17 -9.73 15.12 22.83
N GLY A 18 -8.44 15.06 22.50
CA GLY A 18 -7.83 15.85 21.44
C GLY A 18 -8.58 15.62 20.12
N ARG A 19 -8.69 16.66 19.30
CA ARG A 19 -9.22 16.48 17.94
C ARG A 19 -8.38 15.42 17.24
N PRO A 20 -9.00 14.47 16.52
CA PRO A 20 -8.25 13.52 15.71
C PRO A 20 -7.32 14.28 14.80
N VAL A 21 -6.06 13.82 14.74
CA VAL A 21 -5.09 14.34 13.80
C VAL A 21 -5.65 14.22 12.38
N PRO A 22 -5.56 15.26 11.54
CA PRO A 22 -6.05 15.18 10.18
C PRO A 22 -5.11 14.34 9.30
N ASN A 23 -5.67 13.69 8.28
CA ASN A 23 -4.88 13.06 7.23
C ASN A 23 -3.99 14.09 6.52
N ILE A 24 -2.82 13.64 6.07
CA ILE A 24 -1.91 14.47 5.25
C ILE A 24 -2.18 14.17 3.79
N LEU A 25 -2.39 15.21 2.99
CA LEU A 25 -2.57 15.09 1.54
C LEU A 25 -1.22 14.87 0.87
N VAL A 26 -1.19 13.98 -0.11
CA VAL A 26 -0.02 13.71 -0.95
C VAL A 26 -0.45 13.60 -2.41
N SER A 27 0.50 13.76 -3.32
CA SER A 27 0.35 13.35 -4.71
C SER A 27 1.01 11.99 -4.90
N SER A 28 0.44 11.17 -5.79
CA SER A 28 1.01 9.88 -6.14
C SER A 28 1.16 9.75 -7.64
N TYR A 29 2.23 9.12 -8.06
CA TYR A 29 2.52 8.80 -9.45
C TYR A 29 2.80 7.30 -9.55
N ILE A 30 2.19 6.62 -10.52
CA ILE A 30 2.47 5.21 -10.79
C ILE A 30 3.09 5.12 -12.18
N SER A 31 4.27 4.49 -12.27
CA SER A 31 4.89 4.24 -13.57
C SER A 31 4.18 3.15 -14.35
N ASP A 32 4.06 3.35 -15.65
CA ASP A 32 3.53 2.32 -16.55
C ASP A 32 4.60 1.31 -16.98
N LEU A 33 5.84 1.79 -17.17
CA LEU A 33 6.96 1.03 -17.71
C LEU A 33 8.19 1.17 -16.81
N ASP A 34 9.04 0.13 -16.79
CA ASP A 34 10.37 0.19 -16.21
C ASP A 34 11.37 0.92 -17.13
N THR A 35 12.63 1.02 -16.69
CA THR A 35 13.71 1.67 -17.45
C THR A 35 14.06 0.97 -18.77
N ASN A 36 13.62 -0.27 -18.97
CA ASN A 36 13.80 -1.03 -20.20
C ASN A 36 12.55 -0.98 -21.11
N GLY A 37 11.50 -0.24 -20.73
CA GLY A 37 10.23 -0.19 -21.45
C GLY A 37 9.32 -1.39 -21.22
N THR A 38 9.60 -2.23 -20.22
CA THR A 38 8.75 -3.35 -19.84
C THR A 38 7.61 -2.85 -18.97
N ALA A 39 6.38 -3.23 -19.30
CA ALA A 39 5.22 -2.81 -18.53
C ALA A 39 5.23 -3.41 -17.11
N TYR A 40 4.91 -2.57 -16.12
CA TYR A 40 4.68 -3.03 -14.76
C TYR A 40 3.38 -3.84 -14.66
N SER A 41 3.24 -4.69 -13.63
CA SER A 41 1.99 -5.42 -13.40
C SER A 41 0.88 -4.55 -12.81
N ILE A 42 1.23 -3.55 -11.99
CA ILE A 42 0.34 -2.48 -11.55
C ILE A 42 0.84 -1.20 -12.20
N GLN A 43 -0.03 -0.55 -12.96
CA GLN A 43 0.29 0.62 -13.78
C GLN A 43 -0.73 1.73 -13.52
N SER A 44 -0.42 2.94 -13.97
CA SER A 44 -1.41 4.00 -13.98
C SER A 44 -2.50 3.78 -15.03
N ASP A 45 -3.49 4.68 -15.13
CA ASP A 45 -4.42 4.76 -16.26
C ASP A 45 -3.86 5.48 -17.50
N SER A 46 -2.56 5.76 -17.53
CA SER A 46 -1.86 6.54 -18.58
C SER A 46 -2.44 7.95 -18.81
N GLN A 47 -3.25 8.48 -17.89
CA GLN A 47 -3.75 9.85 -17.98
C GLN A 47 -2.79 10.81 -17.30
N ALA A 48 -2.63 12.00 -17.87
CA ALA A 48 -1.89 13.08 -17.22
C ALA A 48 -2.66 13.64 -16.02
N GLY A 49 -1.96 13.89 -14.92
CA GLY A 49 -2.52 14.58 -13.76
C GLY A 49 -2.87 16.04 -14.07
N PRO A 50 -3.94 16.59 -13.49
CA PRO A 50 -4.32 17.98 -13.69
C PRO A 50 -3.34 19.00 -13.09
N THR A 51 -2.53 18.65 -12.09
CA THR A 51 -1.64 19.62 -11.43
C THR A 51 -0.35 19.83 -12.22
N HIS A 52 0.40 18.76 -12.51
CA HIS A 52 1.70 18.88 -13.17
C HIS A 52 1.69 18.40 -14.63
N GLY A 53 0.59 17.82 -15.11
CA GLY A 53 0.49 17.31 -16.47
C GLY A 53 1.32 16.05 -16.71
N VAL A 54 1.69 15.32 -15.65
CA VAL A 54 2.54 14.14 -15.73
C VAL A 54 1.68 12.89 -15.90
N VAL A 55 2.01 12.03 -16.87
CA VAL A 55 1.28 10.78 -17.14
C VAL A 55 1.36 9.85 -15.93
N GLY A 56 0.23 9.40 -15.40
CA GLY A 56 0.17 8.51 -14.25
C GLY A 56 0.17 9.20 -12.89
N GLU A 57 0.06 10.53 -12.90
CA GLU A 57 -0.16 11.35 -11.72
C GLU A 57 -1.62 11.29 -11.23
N TYR A 58 -1.76 11.13 -9.92
CA TYR A 58 -3.00 11.09 -9.15
C TYR A 58 -2.96 12.20 -8.11
N ASP A 59 -3.65 13.29 -8.43
CA ASP A 59 -3.77 14.46 -7.57
C ASP A 59 -4.91 14.29 -6.57
N ASN A 60 -4.58 14.38 -5.27
CA ASN A 60 -5.58 14.25 -4.23
C ASN A 60 -6.71 15.29 -4.36
N ALA A 61 -7.95 14.86 -4.11
CA ALA A 61 -9.20 15.63 -4.20
C ALA A 61 -9.58 16.10 -5.61
N LEU A 62 -8.84 15.73 -6.65
CA LEU A 62 -9.19 15.97 -8.04
C LEU A 62 -9.65 14.66 -8.68
N GLN A 63 -10.61 14.74 -9.61
CA GLN A 63 -11.05 13.58 -10.40
C GLN A 63 -11.49 12.36 -9.56
N GLY A 64 -12.00 12.57 -8.34
CA GLY A 64 -12.40 11.49 -7.43
C GLY A 64 -11.24 10.65 -6.87
N VAL A 65 -10.00 11.17 -6.95
CA VAL A 65 -8.81 10.56 -6.36
C VAL A 65 -8.70 10.99 -4.90
N THR A 66 -8.43 10.03 -4.01
CA THR A 66 -7.94 10.30 -2.66
C THR A 66 -6.53 9.75 -2.54
N SER A 67 -5.53 10.61 -2.28
CA SER A 67 -4.17 10.19 -1.98
C SER A 67 -3.68 10.86 -0.71
N ILE A 68 -3.47 10.06 0.34
CA ILE A 68 -3.23 10.55 1.69
C ILE A 68 -2.23 9.67 2.44
N PHE A 69 -1.52 10.26 3.40
CA PHE A 69 -1.12 9.53 4.60
C PHE A 69 -2.25 9.61 5.62
N THR A 70 -2.73 8.44 6.02
CA THR A 70 -3.74 8.34 7.05
C THR A 70 -3.17 8.81 8.39
N ALA A 71 -3.96 9.57 9.14
CA ALA A 71 -3.65 9.80 10.55
C ALA A 71 -3.87 8.48 11.27
N ASN A 72 -2.79 7.86 11.74
CA ASN A 72 -2.89 6.56 12.37
C ASN A 72 -3.62 6.67 13.71
N THR A 73 -4.61 5.79 13.90
CA THR A 73 -5.38 5.69 15.15
C THR A 73 -4.62 4.96 16.25
N TYR A 74 -3.57 4.19 15.93
CA TYR A 74 -2.82 3.39 16.89
C TYR A 74 -1.84 4.21 17.75
N ASN A 75 -1.15 5.18 17.16
CA ASN A 75 -0.18 6.05 17.85
C ASN A 75 -0.63 7.52 17.94
N GLN A 76 -1.76 7.90 17.32
CA GLN A 76 -2.28 9.28 17.26
C GLN A 76 -1.28 10.32 16.72
N GLU A 77 -0.19 9.88 16.08
CA GLU A 77 0.82 10.75 15.51
C GLU A 77 0.75 10.61 13.99
N PRO A 78 0.58 11.71 13.24
CA PRO A 78 0.85 11.70 11.82
C PRO A 78 2.37 11.70 11.64
N PRO A 79 2.89 11.06 10.59
CA PRO A 79 2.18 10.37 9.51
C PRO A 79 1.80 8.91 9.82
N GLY A 80 1.01 8.31 8.93
CA GLY A 80 0.61 6.91 9.04
C GLY A 80 0.64 6.23 7.68
N ASP A 81 -0.24 5.25 7.47
CA ASP A 81 -0.25 4.47 6.23
C ASP A 81 -0.58 5.33 5.00
N TRP A 82 0.19 5.20 3.92
CA TRP A 82 -0.18 5.72 2.60
C TRP A 82 -1.34 4.94 1.98
N GLN A 83 -2.22 5.71 1.34
CA GLN A 83 -3.36 5.21 0.61
C GLN A 83 -3.58 6.05 -0.65
N LEU A 84 -3.64 5.38 -1.80
CA LEU A 84 -4.24 5.88 -3.04
C LEU A 84 -5.56 5.14 -3.28
N ASP A 85 -6.67 5.87 -3.25
CA ASP A 85 -8.02 5.34 -3.34
C ASP A 85 -8.78 6.02 -4.48
N LEU A 86 -9.19 5.20 -5.46
CA LEU A 86 -9.95 5.61 -6.64
C LEU A 86 -11.39 5.09 -6.60
N LEU A 87 -11.84 4.50 -5.48
CA LEU A 87 -13.14 3.81 -5.41
C LEU A 87 -14.35 4.75 -5.63
N SER A 88 -14.17 6.06 -5.43
CA SER A 88 -15.17 7.09 -5.73
C SER A 88 -14.95 7.79 -7.07
N SER A 89 -13.88 7.46 -7.79
CA SER A 89 -13.59 8.03 -9.10
C SER A 89 -14.44 7.38 -10.19
N THR A 90 -14.96 8.22 -11.09
CA THR A 90 -15.65 7.80 -12.32
C THR A 90 -14.77 7.97 -13.56
N VAL A 91 -13.56 8.51 -13.40
CA VAL A 91 -12.68 8.94 -14.50
C VAL A 91 -11.26 8.39 -14.39
N ARG A 92 -10.79 8.12 -13.17
CA ARG A 92 -9.46 7.56 -12.90
C ARG A 92 -9.55 6.11 -12.50
N THR A 93 -8.59 5.31 -12.96
CA THR A 93 -8.46 3.88 -12.63
C THR A 93 -6.99 3.55 -12.41
N MET A 94 -6.68 2.35 -11.92
CA MET A 94 -5.33 1.77 -12.05
C MET A 94 -5.42 0.52 -12.90
N ARG A 95 -4.36 0.22 -13.64
CA ARG A 95 -4.30 -1.01 -14.43
C ARG A 95 -3.64 -2.12 -13.64
N LEU A 96 -4.19 -3.33 -13.75
CA LEU A 96 -3.61 -4.55 -13.18
C LEU A 96 -3.48 -5.60 -14.27
N THR A 97 -2.32 -6.24 -14.33
CA THR A 97 -2.04 -7.36 -15.23
C THR A 97 -2.05 -8.68 -14.47
N LEU A 98 -2.94 -9.58 -14.84
CA LEU A 98 -3.00 -10.96 -14.34
C LEU A 98 -2.98 -11.91 -15.54
N SER A 99 -1.93 -12.70 -15.67
CA SER A 99 -1.72 -13.57 -16.83
C SER A 99 -0.87 -14.79 -16.48
N SER A 100 -0.76 -15.74 -17.41
CA SER A 100 0.17 -16.86 -17.27
C SER A 100 1.65 -16.44 -17.21
N VAL A 101 2.00 -15.23 -17.67
CA VAL A 101 3.39 -14.74 -17.68
C VAL A 101 3.86 -14.33 -16.29
N ASN A 102 2.96 -13.74 -15.50
CA ASN A 102 3.28 -13.29 -14.14
C ASN A 102 2.66 -14.17 -13.05
N ALA A 103 1.83 -15.15 -13.39
CA ALA A 103 1.41 -16.15 -12.43
C ALA A 103 2.59 -17.03 -11.98
N ILE A 104 2.62 -17.39 -10.71
CA ILE A 104 3.64 -18.30 -10.18
C ILE A 104 3.25 -19.74 -10.57
N PRO A 105 4.10 -20.49 -11.30
CA PRO A 105 3.76 -21.83 -11.73
C PRO A 105 3.96 -22.86 -10.63
N ALA A 106 3.29 -24.01 -10.75
CA ALA A 106 3.40 -25.10 -9.79
C ALA A 106 4.86 -25.53 -9.57
N GLY A 107 5.25 -25.69 -8.31
CA GLY A 107 6.61 -26.07 -7.91
C GLY A 107 7.59 -24.91 -7.77
N GLN A 108 7.19 -23.67 -8.07
CA GLN A 108 8.01 -22.49 -7.78
C GLN A 108 7.74 -21.95 -6.36
N PRO A 109 8.73 -21.26 -5.75
CA PRO A 109 8.53 -20.52 -4.51
C PRO A 109 7.39 -19.52 -4.65
N GLY A 110 6.53 -19.46 -3.64
CA GLY A 110 5.35 -18.58 -3.68
C GLY A 110 4.09 -19.27 -4.19
N TYR A 111 4.20 -20.42 -4.87
CA TYR A 111 3.02 -21.15 -5.38
C TYR A 111 2.23 -21.78 -4.24
N THR A 112 0.94 -21.48 -4.16
CA THR A 112 0.04 -22.14 -3.20
C THR A 112 -1.19 -22.76 -3.83
N VAL A 113 -1.76 -22.18 -4.88
CA VAL A 113 -2.91 -22.75 -5.63
C VAL A 113 -2.79 -22.45 -7.13
N PRO A 114 -3.47 -23.22 -8.00
CA PRO A 114 -3.55 -22.89 -9.42
C PRO A 114 -4.11 -21.47 -9.65
N PRO A 115 -3.47 -20.64 -10.49
CA PRO A 115 -3.94 -19.30 -10.82
C PRO A 115 -5.34 -19.33 -11.45
N ASN A 116 -6.27 -18.58 -10.88
CA ASN A 116 -7.65 -18.43 -11.36
C ASN A 116 -8.10 -16.96 -11.27
N PRO A 117 -7.52 -16.07 -12.10
CA PRO A 117 -7.81 -14.65 -12.02
C PRO A 117 -9.21 -14.33 -12.58
N PRO A 118 -9.83 -13.22 -12.11
CA PRO A 118 -11.13 -12.76 -12.62
C PRO A 118 -11.13 -12.36 -14.10
N PHE A 119 -9.97 -12.02 -14.64
CA PHE A 119 -9.74 -11.61 -16.03
C PHE A 119 -8.34 -12.09 -16.47
N GLN A 120 -8.06 -12.04 -17.78
CA GLN A 120 -6.78 -12.44 -18.36
C GLN A 120 -6.16 -11.25 -19.09
N GLY A 121 -4.89 -10.96 -18.82
CA GLY A 121 -4.17 -9.80 -19.37
C GLY A 121 -4.27 -8.57 -18.46
N THR A 122 -4.27 -7.38 -19.06
CA THR A 122 -4.33 -6.09 -18.35
C THR A 122 -5.75 -5.55 -18.39
N ASP A 123 -6.24 -5.09 -17.24
CA ASP A 123 -7.56 -4.43 -17.13
C ASP A 123 -7.49 -3.10 -16.39
N ASN A 124 -8.43 -2.20 -16.67
CA ASN A 124 -8.59 -0.90 -15.99
C ASN A 124 -9.56 -1.03 -14.83
N LEU A 125 -9.08 -0.79 -13.61
CA LEU A 125 -9.80 -1.12 -12.40
C LEU A 125 -10.02 0.12 -11.52
N VAL A 126 -11.27 0.31 -11.12
CA VAL A 126 -11.60 1.16 -9.97
C VAL A 126 -11.07 0.46 -8.72
N SER A 127 -10.04 1.05 -8.13
CA SER A 127 -9.14 0.33 -7.23
C SER A 127 -8.59 1.21 -6.13
N LYS A 128 -8.00 0.55 -5.14
CA LYS A 128 -7.33 1.18 -4.00
C LYS A 128 -6.00 0.47 -3.76
N PHE A 129 -4.93 1.23 -3.66
CA PHE A 129 -3.61 0.74 -3.27
C PHE A 129 -3.22 1.37 -1.94
N GLU A 130 -2.88 0.56 -0.96
CA GLU A 130 -2.46 1.03 0.36
C GLU A 130 -1.26 0.25 0.84
N GLU A 131 -0.39 0.93 1.58
CA GLU A 131 0.64 0.31 2.40
C GLU A 131 0.15 0.25 3.87
N LYS A 132 0.80 -0.56 4.71
CA LYS A 132 0.41 -0.81 6.11
C LYS A 132 1.61 -0.79 7.09
N CYS A 133 2.53 0.15 6.93
CA CYS A 133 3.71 0.32 7.78
C CYS A 133 3.34 0.43 9.25
N THR A 134 2.26 1.13 9.57
CA THR A 134 1.89 1.36 10.98
C THR A 134 1.43 0.10 11.67
N GLY A 135 0.89 -0.86 10.92
CA GLY A 135 0.54 -2.19 11.41
C GLY A 135 1.73 -2.98 11.95
N ILE A 136 2.96 -2.60 11.56
CA ILE A 136 4.22 -3.19 12.03
C ILE A 136 5.10 -2.17 12.78
N LEU A 137 4.49 -1.11 13.32
CA LEU A 137 5.16 -0.07 14.12
C LEU A 137 6.23 0.71 13.33
N LEU A 138 6.09 0.82 12.01
CA LEU A 138 6.89 1.67 11.14
C LEU A 138 6.04 2.84 10.63
N ASP A 139 6.69 3.92 10.22
CA ASP A 139 6.00 5.11 9.72
C ASP A 139 6.84 5.82 8.66
N MET A 140 6.25 6.00 7.47
CA MET A 140 6.88 6.62 6.32
C MET A 140 7.37 8.04 6.57
N GLY A 141 6.70 8.85 7.38
CA GLY A 141 7.13 10.25 7.55
C GLY A 141 7.76 10.55 8.90
N THR A 142 8.09 9.54 9.69
CA THR A 142 9.23 9.64 10.62
C THR A 142 10.58 9.42 9.95
N MET A 143 10.59 8.97 8.69
CA MET A 143 11.83 8.86 7.91
C MET A 143 12.48 10.24 7.81
N ASN A 144 13.76 10.35 8.15
CA ASN A 144 14.46 11.63 8.30
C ASN A 144 15.84 11.64 7.61
N LYS A 145 16.10 10.65 6.75
CA LYS A 145 17.34 10.52 6.02
C LYS A 145 17.08 10.06 4.58
N VAL A 146 17.68 10.75 3.61
CA VAL A 146 17.69 10.30 2.21
C VAL A 146 18.34 8.94 2.09
N GLY A 147 17.71 8.03 1.35
CA GLY A 147 18.13 6.64 1.21
C GLY A 147 17.78 5.75 2.41
N GLN A 148 17.11 6.27 3.44
CA GLN A 148 16.49 5.41 4.45
C GLN A 148 15.44 4.52 3.77
N THR A 149 15.44 3.24 4.11
CA THR A 149 14.48 2.26 3.60
C THR A 149 13.72 1.61 4.75
N ILE A 150 12.43 1.37 4.56
CA ILE A 150 11.60 0.54 5.43
C ILE A 150 10.85 -0.50 4.59
N ILE A 151 10.51 -1.64 5.17
CA ILE A 151 9.75 -2.70 4.50
C ILE A 151 8.36 -2.74 5.10
N CYS A 152 7.32 -2.63 4.28
CA CYS A 152 5.95 -2.56 4.74
C CYS A 152 5.03 -3.52 3.97
N PRO A 153 3.97 -4.04 4.62
CA PRO A 153 2.92 -4.75 3.91
C PRO A 153 2.20 -3.81 2.94
N ALA A 154 1.75 -4.32 1.80
CA ALA A 154 0.91 -3.57 0.88
C ALA A 154 -0.26 -4.40 0.35
N ILE A 155 -1.35 -3.73 -0.01
CA ILE A 155 -2.58 -4.35 -0.48
C ILE A 155 -3.13 -3.55 -1.65
N PHE A 156 -3.24 -4.19 -2.81
CA PHE A 156 -3.96 -3.64 -3.96
C PHE A 156 -5.38 -4.24 -4.00
N ARG A 157 -6.40 -3.42 -4.12
CA ARG A 157 -7.81 -3.81 -3.97
C ARG A 157 -8.59 -3.34 -5.18
N PHE A 158 -9.51 -4.15 -5.68
CA PHE A 158 -10.33 -3.77 -6.83
C PHE A 158 -11.66 -4.53 -6.84
N ASN A 159 -12.63 -3.98 -7.58
CA ASN A 159 -13.85 -4.68 -7.91
C ASN A 159 -13.78 -5.22 -9.33
N TRP A 160 -14.24 -6.44 -9.53
CA TRP A 160 -14.47 -7.02 -10.86
C TRP A 160 -15.84 -7.69 -10.90
N GLY A 161 -16.73 -7.19 -11.75
CA GLY A 161 -18.15 -7.52 -11.67
C GLY A 161 -18.72 -7.18 -10.29
N SER A 162 -19.37 -8.15 -9.64
CA SER A 162 -19.90 -8.02 -8.28
C SER A 162 -18.93 -8.50 -7.19
N THR A 163 -17.72 -8.92 -7.56
CA THR A 163 -16.78 -9.55 -6.62
C THR A 163 -15.63 -8.59 -6.33
N TYR A 164 -15.30 -8.50 -5.05
CA TYR A 164 -14.20 -7.72 -4.54
C TYR A 164 -12.95 -8.59 -4.40
N TYR A 165 -11.83 -8.11 -4.93
CA TYR A 165 -10.54 -8.81 -4.94
C TYR A 165 -9.48 -7.99 -4.22
N ARG A 166 -8.48 -8.71 -3.70
CA ARG A 166 -7.28 -8.13 -3.11
C ARG A 166 -6.05 -8.88 -3.62
N VAL A 167 -4.98 -8.14 -3.90
CA VAL A 167 -3.63 -8.68 -4.07
C VAL A 167 -2.86 -8.32 -2.80
N TYR A 168 -2.53 -9.34 -2.02
CA TYR A 168 -1.79 -9.22 -0.77
C TYR A 168 -0.30 -9.35 -1.00
N MET A 169 0.44 -8.31 -0.61
CA MET A 169 1.90 -8.29 -0.58
C MET A 169 2.32 -8.00 0.87
N THR A 170 2.02 -8.93 1.76
CA THR A 170 2.04 -8.68 3.21
C THR A 170 3.04 -9.52 3.99
N GLY A 171 3.57 -10.57 3.38
CA GLY A 171 4.42 -11.55 4.07
C GLY A 171 3.73 -12.16 5.30
N SER A 172 4.54 -12.48 6.30
CA SER A 172 4.06 -13.09 7.55
C SER A 172 3.09 -12.21 8.34
N PHE A 173 3.13 -10.88 8.16
CA PHE A 173 2.19 -9.96 8.81
C PHE A 173 0.72 -10.28 8.46
N GLY A 174 0.46 -10.65 7.21
CA GLY A 174 -0.89 -11.04 6.76
C GLY A 174 -1.23 -12.51 6.97
N GLY A 175 -0.33 -13.30 7.58
CA GLY A 175 -0.46 -14.76 7.62
C GLY A 175 -0.17 -15.45 6.28
N TYR A 176 0.46 -14.73 5.35
CA TYR A 176 0.70 -15.13 3.96
C TYR A 176 2.19 -15.23 3.70
N ASN A 177 2.83 -16.24 4.29
CA ASN A 177 4.29 -16.42 4.28
C ASN A 177 4.87 -16.58 2.87
N GLU A 178 4.05 -17.01 1.90
CA GLU A 178 4.43 -17.08 0.50
C GLU A 178 4.53 -15.71 -0.19
N THR A 179 3.84 -14.69 0.33
CA THR A 179 3.85 -13.34 -0.23
C THR A 179 5.09 -12.57 0.25
N SER A 180 5.49 -11.55 -0.51
CA SER A 180 6.55 -10.63 -0.09
C SER A 180 5.97 -9.25 0.16
N GLN A 181 6.76 -8.40 0.83
CA GLN A 181 6.40 -7.04 1.18
C GLN A 181 6.90 -6.04 0.13
N VAL A 182 6.67 -4.75 0.38
CA VAL A 182 7.18 -3.64 -0.44
C VAL A 182 8.25 -2.87 0.32
N GLN A 183 9.23 -2.35 -0.39
CA GLN A 183 10.24 -1.44 0.13
C GLN A 183 9.80 -0.02 -0.13
N ILE A 184 9.91 0.81 0.91
CA ILE A 184 9.69 2.24 0.84
C ILE A 184 11.02 2.93 1.07
N GLN A 185 11.41 3.80 0.16
CA GLN A 185 12.66 4.55 0.23
C GLN A 185 12.39 6.04 0.29
N CYS A 186 13.06 6.74 1.20
CA CYS A 186 13.04 8.21 1.23
C CYS A 186 14.00 8.79 0.18
N ASN A 187 13.50 9.64 -0.72
CA ASN A 187 14.27 10.23 -1.80
C ASN A 187 14.71 11.66 -1.51
N SER A 188 13.86 12.43 -0.83
CA SER A 188 14.18 13.81 -0.45
C SER A 188 13.56 14.18 0.89
N LEU A 189 14.19 15.14 1.57
CA LEU A 189 13.69 15.71 2.82
C LEU A 189 13.03 17.06 2.56
N GLY A 190 11.96 17.33 3.30
CA GLY A 190 11.31 18.63 3.35
C GLY A 190 12.02 19.60 4.28
N SER A 191 11.46 20.81 4.41
CA SER A 191 12.00 21.88 5.26
C SER A 191 12.05 21.54 6.75
N ASN A 192 11.26 20.57 7.19
CA ASN A 192 11.22 20.05 8.57
C ASN A 192 12.22 18.90 8.82
N SER A 193 13.11 18.61 7.86
CA SER A 193 14.05 17.47 7.92
C SER A 193 13.39 16.08 8.00
N LEU A 194 12.10 15.99 7.72
CA LEU A 194 11.41 14.72 7.51
C LEU A 194 11.28 14.44 6.02
N CYS A 195 11.09 13.18 5.66
CA CYS A 195 10.91 12.80 4.29
C CYS A 195 9.68 13.48 3.68
N SER A 196 9.82 13.94 2.44
CA SER A 196 8.75 14.56 1.65
C SER A 196 8.54 13.88 0.29
N ASP A 197 9.37 12.90 -0.03
CA ASP A 197 9.36 12.19 -1.30
C ASP A 197 9.76 10.73 -1.07
N TRP A 198 8.93 9.80 -1.52
CA TRP A 198 9.16 8.37 -1.35
C TRP A 198 8.99 7.61 -2.66
N PHE A 199 9.79 6.56 -2.82
CA PHE A 199 9.50 5.48 -3.76
C PHE A 199 8.95 4.28 -3.01
N VAL A 200 7.95 3.63 -3.61
CA VAL A 200 7.42 2.34 -3.18
C VAL A 200 7.65 1.33 -4.28
N ASP A 201 8.48 0.35 -3.99
CA ASP A 201 8.93 -0.67 -4.93
C ASP A 201 8.73 -2.08 -4.33
N PRO A 202 8.53 -3.11 -5.15
CA PRO A 202 8.54 -4.48 -4.66
C PRO A 202 9.88 -4.86 -4.01
N VAL A 203 9.86 -5.53 -2.84
CA VAL A 203 11.08 -6.11 -2.27
C VAL A 203 11.57 -7.23 -3.19
N PRO A 204 12.85 -7.27 -3.59
CA PRO A 204 13.40 -8.36 -4.39
C PRO A 204 13.15 -9.74 -3.77
N VAL A 205 12.77 -10.71 -4.59
CA VAL A 205 12.56 -12.10 -4.15
C VAL A 205 13.89 -12.85 -4.18
N VAL A 206 14.24 -13.49 -3.06
CA VAL A 206 15.37 -14.44 -3.00
C VAL A 206 14.86 -15.83 -3.38
N ASN A 207 15.39 -16.39 -4.46
CA ASN A 207 15.06 -17.72 -4.95
C ASN A 207 15.76 -18.81 -4.09
N PRO A 208 15.28 -20.07 -4.11
CA PRO A 208 15.87 -21.19 -3.35
C PRO A 208 17.32 -21.48 -3.71
N ASP A 209 17.75 -21.12 -4.92
CA ASP A 209 19.13 -21.24 -5.40
C ASP A 209 20.04 -20.08 -4.93
N GLY A 210 19.49 -19.15 -4.14
CA GLY A 210 20.19 -17.97 -3.63
C GLY A 210 20.24 -16.78 -4.61
N THR A 211 19.69 -16.90 -5.81
CA THR A 211 19.60 -15.78 -6.76
C THR A 211 18.54 -14.78 -6.32
N VAL A 212 18.73 -13.49 -6.67
CA VAL A 212 17.78 -12.43 -6.33
C VAL A 212 17.09 -11.96 -7.61
N THR A 213 15.76 -12.07 -7.65
CA THR A 213 14.95 -11.47 -8.71
C THR A 213 14.55 -10.07 -8.25
N SER A 214 15.23 -9.05 -8.78
CA SER A 214 14.95 -7.65 -8.44
C SER A 214 13.60 -7.19 -8.97
N GLY A 215 12.97 -6.26 -8.24
CA GLY A 215 11.79 -5.51 -8.72
C GLY A 215 10.50 -6.32 -8.86
N ARG A 216 10.36 -7.45 -8.16
CA ARG A 216 9.13 -8.24 -8.13
C ARG A 216 8.77 -8.62 -6.70
N ALA A 217 7.50 -8.50 -6.34
CA ALA A 217 6.94 -9.02 -5.11
C ALA A 217 6.08 -10.25 -5.41
N VAL A 218 5.97 -11.19 -4.47
CA VAL A 218 4.94 -12.22 -4.55
C VAL A 218 3.64 -11.67 -3.97
N GLY A 219 2.63 -11.54 -4.81
CA GLY A 219 1.28 -11.10 -4.45
C GLY A 219 0.27 -12.24 -4.51
N ARG A 220 -0.48 -12.46 -3.42
CA ARG A 220 -1.61 -13.41 -3.40
C ARG A 220 -2.89 -12.71 -3.84
N LEU A 221 -3.51 -13.17 -4.92
CA LEU A 221 -4.85 -12.77 -5.30
C LEU A 221 -5.86 -13.53 -4.43
N ALA A 222 -6.76 -12.81 -3.77
CA ALA A 222 -7.79 -13.42 -2.94
C ALA A 222 -9.13 -12.67 -3.03
N THR A 223 -10.20 -13.38 -2.71
CA THR A 223 -11.53 -12.81 -2.49
C THR A 223 -11.97 -13.03 -1.05
N PRO A 224 -12.85 -12.18 -0.49
CA PRO A 224 -13.47 -12.44 0.81
C PRO A 224 -14.28 -13.74 0.75
N GLY A 225 -14.00 -14.68 1.65
CA GLY A 225 -14.87 -15.83 1.91
C GLY A 225 -15.60 -15.69 3.24
N ARG A 226 -16.60 -16.55 3.48
CA ARG A 226 -17.46 -16.49 4.68
C ARG A 226 -16.72 -16.67 6.02
N LYS A 227 -15.57 -17.34 6.01
CA LYS A 227 -14.77 -17.67 7.22
C LYS A 227 -13.28 -17.35 7.06
N ALA A 228 -12.79 -17.37 5.84
CA ALA A 228 -11.41 -17.07 5.48
C ALA A 228 -11.41 -16.56 4.03
N GLU A 229 -10.34 -15.89 3.64
CA GLU A 229 -10.16 -15.46 2.26
C GLU A 229 -9.95 -16.66 1.34
N ILE A 230 -10.51 -16.59 0.14
CA ILE A 230 -10.37 -17.62 -0.88
C ILE A 230 -9.23 -17.21 -1.79
N ASN A 231 -8.14 -17.97 -1.73
CA ASN A 231 -6.98 -17.78 -2.59
C ASN A 231 -7.34 -18.14 -4.05
N ALA A 232 -7.05 -17.22 -4.97
CA ALA A 232 -7.29 -17.31 -6.41
C ALA A 232 -5.99 -17.31 -7.23
N GLY A 233 -4.85 -17.54 -6.58
CA GLY A 233 -3.53 -17.69 -7.21
C GLY A 233 -2.52 -16.68 -6.67
N ASP A 234 -1.25 -16.99 -6.91
CA ASP A 234 -0.12 -16.15 -6.54
C ASP A 234 0.57 -15.63 -7.81
N TYR A 235 1.00 -14.37 -7.80
CA TYR A 235 1.53 -13.66 -8.96
C TYR A 235 2.80 -12.89 -8.58
N TYR A 236 3.74 -12.80 -9.51
CA TYR A 236 4.82 -11.81 -9.45
C TYR A 236 4.29 -10.43 -9.81
N MET A 237 4.36 -9.53 -8.84
CA MET A 237 3.88 -8.16 -8.92
C MET A 237 5.07 -7.20 -9.08
N THR A 238 5.04 -6.43 -10.14
CA THR A 238 5.97 -5.34 -10.43
C THR A 238 5.20 -4.01 -10.48
N PHE A 239 5.80 -2.96 -9.94
CA PHE A 239 5.30 -1.57 -9.97
C PHE A 239 6.40 -0.63 -9.50
N HIS A 240 6.19 0.66 -9.74
CA HIS A 240 6.98 1.73 -9.13
C HIS A 240 6.02 2.88 -8.81
N VAL A 241 5.89 3.21 -7.52
CA VAL A 241 5.07 4.35 -7.07
C VAL A 241 5.99 5.44 -6.54
N HIS A 242 5.77 6.66 -6.99
CA HIS A 242 6.38 7.87 -6.45
C HIS A 242 5.34 8.66 -5.67
N ILE A 243 5.63 8.96 -4.41
CA ILE A 243 4.74 9.70 -3.52
C ILE A 243 5.45 10.99 -3.15
N THR A 244 4.76 12.12 -3.30
CA THR A 244 5.30 13.43 -2.92
C THR A 244 4.35 14.14 -1.99
N ARG A 245 4.93 14.76 -0.97
CA ARG A 245 4.24 15.72 -0.13
C ARG A 245 4.47 17.12 -0.71
N PRO A 246 3.42 17.87 -1.05
CA PRO A 246 3.55 19.24 -1.53
C PRO A 246 4.10 20.19 -0.45
#